data_AF-A0A3N5UQ82-F1
#
_entry.id   AF-A0A3N5UQ82-F1
#
_cell.length_a   1.000
_cell.length_b   1.000
_cell.length_c   1.000
_cell.angle_alpha   90.00
_cell.angle_beta   90.00
_cell.angle_gamma   90.00
#
_symmetry.space_group_name_H-M   'P 1'
#
loop_
_entity.id
_entity.type
_entity.pdbx_description
1 polymer ?
#
loop_
_entity_poly.entity_id
_entity_poly.type
_entity_poly.pdbx_seq_one_letter_code
_entity_poly.pdbx_strand_id
1 'polypeptide(L)'
;MDDSSQVQPQPVAWPGSVLSTARRWTMSAQQPLGPFCQSCSMPLEKPEDFGTSRSGIRVNDYCHSCYRDGAFANPGITMEQMIDRCVAIMAQRGIMPEPKARLLLREVMPGLRRWREGTVENGLEGASYRVGRA
;
A
#
# COMPACT_ATOMS: atom_id res chain seq x y z
N MET A 1 -2.32 29.27 -33.32
CA MET A 1 -2.53 30.17 -32.16
C MET A 1 -4.01 30.03 -31.85
N ASP A 2 -4.41 28.82 -31.46
CA ASP A 2 -4.52 28.40 -30.06
C ASP A 2 -5.42 29.36 -29.28
N ASP A 3 -6.68 28.97 -29.12
CA ASP A 3 -7.48 29.45 -28.01
C ASP A 3 -8.29 28.28 -27.44
N SER A 4 -7.53 27.45 -26.74
CA SER A 4 -7.89 26.78 -25.50
C SER A 4 -9.25 27.20 -24.90
N SER A 5 -10.33 26.54 -25.32
CA SER A 5 -11.63 26.60 -24.64
C SER A 5 -11.95 25.24 -24.00
N GLN A 6 -11.23 24.93 -22.92
CA GLN A 6 -11.62 23.92 -21.94
C GLN A 6 -12.34 24.64 -20.78
N VAL A 7 -13.66 24.70 -20.87
CA VAL A 7 -14.53 24.97 -19.71
C VAL A 7 -15.35 23.71 -19.46
N GLN A 8 -15.13 23.09 -18.30
CA GLN A 8 -15.97 22.04 -17.74
C GLN A 8 -16.16 22.31 -16.24
N PRO A 9 -17.33 22.81 -15.82
CA PRO A 9 -17.78 22.67 -14.44
C PRO A 9 -18.99 21.71 -14.34
N GLN A 10 -18.79 20.68 -13.50
CA GLN A 10 -19.70 20.04 -12.53
C GLN A 10 -21.16 19.69 -12.94
N PRO A 11 -21.63 18.44 -12.71
CA PRO A 11 -23.07 18.18 -12.60
C PRO A 11 -23.52 17.92 -11.16
N VAL A 12 -24.41 18.80 -10.68
CA VAL A 12 -25.33 18.63 -9.54
C VAL A 12 -26.50 17.71 -9.91
N ALA A 13 -26.99 16.93 -8.94
CA ALA A 13 -27.93 15.82 -9.07
C ALA A 13 -29.39 16.21 -9.41
N TRP A 14 -30.17 15.25 -9.94
CA TRP A 14 -31.62 15.35 -10.22
C TRP A 14 -32.44 14.27 -9.46
N PRO A 15 -33.74 14.53 -9.13
CA PRO A 15 -34.64 13.62 -8.40
C PRO A 15 -35.45 12.68 -9.32
N GLY A 16 -35.97 11.59 -8.75
CA GLY A 16 -36.28 10.35 -9.47
C GLY A 16 -37.65 10.18 -10.14
N SER A 17 -37.69 9.29 -11.14
CA SER A 17 -38.84 8.47 -11.57
C SER A 17 -38.40 7.42 -12.61
N VAL A 18 -39.11 6.28 -12.57
CA VAL A 18 -39.16 5.11 -13.48
C VAL A 18 -38.01 4.07 -13.42
N LEU A 19 -38.22 3.09 -12.52
CA LEU A 19 -38.09 1.63 -12.67
C LEU A 19 -37.08 1.05 -13.69
N SER A 20 -36.15 0.27 -13.12
CA SER A 20 -35.47 -0.90 -13.66
C SER A 20 -34.63 -0.68 -14.93
N THR A 21 -33.31 -0.62 -14.88
CA THR A 21 -32.34 -1.12 -13.89
C THR A 21 -31.13 -0.22 -14.01
N ALA A 22 -30.58 0.19 -12.87
CA ALA A 22 -29.21 0.67 -12.67
C ALA A 22 -28.61 1.46 -13.86
N ARG A 23 -28.43 2.77 -13.63
CA ARG A 23 -27.44 3.62 -14.32
C ARG A 23 -26.32 2.73 -14.88
N ARG A 24 -25.94 2.90 -16.15
CA ARG A 24 -24.76 2.29 -16.78
C ARG A 24 -23.46 2.79 -16.11
N TRP A 25 -23.36 2.55 -14.82
CA TRP A 25 -22.16 2.20 -14.10
C TRP A 25 -21.92 0.75 -14.50
N THR A 26 -21.41 0.54 -15.70
CA THR A 26 -20.73 -0.72 -15.98
C THR A 26 -19.58 -0.78 -15.01
N MET A 27 -19.80 -1.60 -13.98
CA MET A 27 -18.81 -2.15 -13.07
C MET A 27 -18.25 -1.13 -12.07
N SER A 28 -19.00 -0.91 -11.00
CA SER A 28 -18.40 -1.07 -9.67
C SER A 28 -17.69 -2.43 -9.62
N ALA A 29 -16.42 -2.48 -9.99
CA ALA A 29 -15.55 -3.62 -9.75
C ALA A 29 -14.26 -3.10 -9.13
N GLN A 30 -14.24 -3.20 -7.80
CA GLN A 30 -13.11 -2.97 -6.91
C GLN A 30 -12.58 -1.53 -6.88
N GLN A 31 -13.15 -0.71 -5.99
CA GLN A 31 -12.32 0.25 -5.28
C GLN A 31 -11.30 -0.56 -4.46
N PRO A 32 -9.99 -0.49 -4.73
CA PRO A 32 -9.00 -1.28 -3.99
C PRO A 32 -8.94 -0.79 -2.54
N LEU A 33 -9.05 -1.72 -1.58
CA LEU A 33 -9.17 -1.44 -0.14
C LEU A 33 -7.87 -0.92 0.53
N GLY A 34 -6.81 -0.67 -0.23
CA GLY A 34 -5.54 -0.26 0.37
C GLY A 34 -4.53 0.08 -0.71
N PRO A 35 -4.17 1.35 -0.88
CA PRO A 35 -3.12 1.71 -1.81
C PRO A 35 -1.75 1.43 -1.21
N PHE A 36 -1.58 0.49 -0.27
CA PHE A 36 -0.30 0.24 0.40
C PHE A 36 -0.04 -1.24 0.69
N CYS A 37 1.16 -1.72 0.37
CA CYS A 37 1.60 -3.08 0.61
C CYS A 37 1.78 -3.38 2.12
N GLN A 38 1.16 -4.45 2.60
CA GLN A 38 1.20 -4.93 3.99
C GLN A 38 2.50 -5.66 4.38
N SER A 39 3.55 -5.52 3.57
CA SER A 39 4.89 -6.03 3.84
C SER A 39 5.95 -4.93 3.75
N CYS A 40 5.79 -3.95 2.87
CA CYS A 40 6.80 -2.94 2.61
C CYS A 40 6.28 -1.50 2.69
N SER A 41 4.99 -1.30 3.01
CA SER A 41 4.30 -0.01 3.02
C SER A 41 4.42 0.81 1.73
N MET A 42 4.86 0.19 0.62
CA MET A 42 4.92 0.88 -0.67
C MET A 42 3.53 1.12 -1.23
N PRO A 43 3.30 2.27 -1.87
CA PRO A 43 2.03 2.54 -2.50
C PRO A 43 1.76 1.60 -3.67
N LEU A 44 0.54 1.12 -3.78
CA LEU A 44 0.02 0.28 -4.86
C LEU A 44 -0.95 1.13 -5.67
N GLU A 45 -0.47 1.70 -6.78
CA GLU A 45 -1.25 2.61 -7.62
C GLU A 45 -1.82 1.89 -8.85
N LYS A 46 -1.04 0.98 -9.43
CA LYS A 46 -1.40 0.32 -10.69
C LYS A 46 -1.76 -1.15 -10.49
N PRO A 47 -2.63 -1.72 -11.34
CA PRO A 47 -2.98 -3.14 -11.31
C PRO A 47 -1.77 -4.08 -11.45
N GLU A 48 -0.67 -3.62 -12.06
CA GLU A 48 0.58 -4.38 -12.21
C GLU A 48 1.43 -4.41 -10.94
N ASP A 49 1.22 -3.48 -10.00
CA ASP A 49 1.98 -3.42 -8.75
C ASP A 49 1.53 -4.49 -7.76
N PHE A 50 0.33 -5.05 -7.94
CA PHE A 50 -0.25 -6.05 -7.05
C PHE A 50 0.40 -7.42 -7.19
N GLY A 51 0.50 -8.12 -6.07
CA GLY A 51 1.01 -9.49 -6.02
C GLY A 51 0.06 -10.49 -6.68
N THR A 52 0.59 -11.67 -6.99
CA THR A 52 -0.18 -12.79 -7.54
C THR A 52 -0.15 -13.97 -6.59
N SER A 53 -1.31 -14.61 -6.42
CA SER A 53 -1.41 -15.93 -5.79
C SER A 53 -0.97 -17.02 -6.77
N ARG A 54 -0.70 -18.23 -6.26
CA ARG A 54 -0.33 -19.41 -7.06
C ARG A 54 -1.38 -19.73 -8.14
N SER A 55 -2.64 -19.38 -7.90
CA SER A 55 -3.74 -19.55 -8.85
C SER A 55 -3.82 -18.43 -9.90
N GLY A 56 -2.87 -17.49 -9.94
CA GLY A 56 -2.88 -16.33 -10.84
C GLY A 56 -3.85 -15.22 -10.43
N ILE A 57 -4.52 -15.36 -9.27
CA ILE A 57 -5.44 -14.36 -8.74
C ILE A 57 -4.63 -13.21 -8.12
N ARG A 58 -5.01 -11.97 -8.43
CA ARG A 58 -4.37 -10.76 -7.87
C ARG A 58 -4.65 -10.64 -6.37
N VAL A 59 -3.61 -10.26 -5.62
CA VAL A 59 -3.66 -10.04 -4.18
C VAL A 59 -3.48 -8.56 -3.91
N ASN A 60 -4.53 -7.92 -3.39
CA ASN A 60 -4.54 -6.47 -3.14
C ASN A 60 -3.75 -6.06 -1.88
N ASP A 61 -3.26 -7.03 -1.13
CA ASP A 61 -2.60 -6.82 0.17
C ASP A 61 -1.09 -6.64 0.07
N TYR A 62 -0.49 -7.15 -1.00
CA TYR A 62 0.96 -7.21 -1.17
C TYR A 62 1.33 -6.79 -2.59
N CYS A 63 2.52 -6.21 -2.75
CA CYS A 63 3.05 -5.87 -4.07
C CYS A 63 3.70 -7.08 -4.76
N HIS A 64 3.80 -7.03 -6.09
CA HIS A 64 4.43 -8.05 -6.95
C HIS A 64 5.91 -8.31 -6.62
N SER A 65 6.56 -7.35 -5.95
CA SER A 65 7.95 -7.45 -5.49
C SER A 65 8.07 -8.15 -4.14
N CYS A 66 7.02 -8.10 -3.31
CA CYS A 66 6.99 -8.77 -2.01
C CYS A 66 6.38 -10.16 -2.09
N TYR A 67 5.32 -10.34 -2.89
CA TYR A 67 4.55 -11.57 -3.00
C TYR A 67 4.26 -11.88 -4.48
N ARG A 68 4.75 -13.02 -4.96
CA ARG A 68 4.62 -13.47 -6.34
C ARG A 68 4.37 -14.98 -6.38
N ASP A 69 3.47 -15.41 -7.25
CA ASP A 69 3.14 -16.82 -7.49
C ASP A 69 2.75 -17.58 -6.22
N GLY A 70 2.13 -16.89 -5.25
CA GLY A 70 1.72 -17.46 -3.99
C GLY A 70 2.81 -17.55 -2.91
N ALA A 71 4.00 -17.00 -3.16
CA ALA A 71 5.13 -17.03 -2.22
C ALA A 71 5.73 -15.64 -1.99
N PHE A 72 6.26 -15.43 -0.79
CA PHE A 72 7.05 -14.23 -0.51
C PHE A 72 8.41 -14.35 -1.21
N ALA A 73 8.82 -13.31 -1.93
CA ALA A 73 10.10 -13.29 -2.63
C ALA A 73 11.30 -13.46 -1.68
N ASN A 74 11.15 -13.06 -0.42
CA ASN A 74 12.14 -13.24 0.62
C ASN A 74 11.43 -13.64 1.91
N PRO A 75 11.24 -14.93 2.19
CA PRO A 75 10.55 -15.38 3.41
C PRO A 75 11.39 -15.17 4.67
N GLY A 76 12.72 -15.28 4.59
CA GLY A 76 13.65 -15.12 5.71
C GLY A 76 14.18 -13.70 5.93
N ILE A 77 13.63 -12.69 5.24
CA ILE A 77 14.05 -11.30 5.46
C ILE A 77 13.51 -10.80 6.81
N THR A 78 14.38 -10.18 7.59
CA THR A 78 14.02 -9.54 8.86
C THR A 78 13.34 -8.19 8.62
N MET A 79 12.69 -7.65 9.65
CA MET A 79 12.05 -6.34 9.57
C MET A 79 13.09 -5.25 9.27
N GLU A 80 14.25 -5.26 9.95
CA GLU A 80 15.30 -4.27 9.69
C GLU A 80 15.82 -4.34 8.27
N GLN A 81 16.04 -5.54 7.73
CA GLN A 81 16.47 -5.71 6.34
C GLN A 81 15.43 -5.23 5.34
N MET A 82 14.13 -5.41 5.63
CA MET A 82 13.07 -4.86 4.79
C MET A 82 13.06 -3.33 4.84
N ILE A 83 13.23 -2.74 6.03
CA ILE A 83 13.35 -1.29 6.21
C ILE A 83 14.51 -0.77 5.37
N ASP A 84 15.70 -1.35 5.50
CA ASP A 84 16.89 -0.94 4.75
C ASP A 84 16.67 -0.99 3.23
N ARG A 85 16.03 -2.05 2.75
CA ARG A 85 15.68 -2.19 1.32
C ARG A 85 14.71 -1.11 0.87
N CYS A 86 13.65 -0.85 1.64
CA CYS A 86 12.66 0.16 1.32
C CYS A 86 13.26 1.57 1.36
N VAL A 87 14.10 1.86 2.35
CA VAL A 87 14.85 3.12 2.49
C VAL A 87 15.72 3.37 1.27
N ALA A 88 16.51 2.37 0.85
CA ALA A 88 17.35 2.48 -0.33
C ALA A 88 16.54 2.75 -1.60
N ILE A 89 15.40 2.06 -1.78
CA ILE A 89 14.50 2.29 -2.92
C ILE A 89 13.90 3.71 -2.89
N MET A 90 13.44 4.17 -1.72
CA MET A 90 12.85 5.51 -1.58
C MET A 90 13.87 6.62 -1.85
N ALA A 91 15.11 6.44 -1.38
CA ALA A 91 16.21 7.37 -1.62
C ALA A 91 16.64 7.37 -3.09
N GLN A 92 16.81 6.20 -3.71
CA GLN A 92 17.14 6.06 -5.13
C GLN A 92 16.08 6.68 -6.04
N ARG A 93 14.80 6.57 -5.67
CA ARG A 93 13.68 7.18 -6.41
C ARG A 93 13.48 8.66 -6.10
N GLY A 94 14.26 9.24 -5.17
CA GLY A 94 14.13 10.64 -4.77
C GLY A 94 12.81 10.97 -4.07
N ILE A 95 12.10 9.97 -3.54
CA ILE A 95 10.83 10.18 -2.81
C ILE A 95 11.12 10.89 -1.47
N MET A 96 12.17 10.42 -0.77
CA MET A 96 12.53 10.90 0.56
C MET A 96 14.00 10.57 0.88
N PRO A 97 14.72 11.42 1.62
CA PRO A 97 16.07 11.11 2.09
C PRO A 97 16.09 9.92 3.07
N GLU A 98 17.16 9.12 3.01
CA GLU A 98 17.28 7.86 3.77
C GLU A 98 16.95 7.96 5.27
N PRO A 99 17.45 8.97 6.02
CA PRO A 99 17.18 9.05 7.46
C PRO A 99 15.69 9.20 7.76
N LYS A 100 14.98 10.00 6.95
CA LYS A 100 13.56 10.25 7.13
C LYS A 100 12.72 9.03 6.73
N ALA A 101 13.09 8.36 5.63
CA ALA A 101 12.45 7.12 5.22
C ALA A 101 12.60 6.02 6.28
N ARG A 102 13.79 5.90 6.90
CA ARG A 102 14.07 4.91 7.94
C ARG A 102 13.20 5.12 9.18
N LEU A 103 13.05 6.36 9.62
CA LEU A 103 12.19 6.70 10.76
C LEU A 103 10.73 6.34 10.49
N LEU A 104 10.20 6.76 9.33
CA LEU A 104 8.83 6.46 8.92
C LEU A 104 8.58 4.94 8.86
N LEU A 105 9.48 4.20 8.22
CA LEU A 105 9.32 2.76 8.05
C LEU A 105 9.43 2.01 9.38
N ARG A 106 10.26 2.47 10.32
CA ARG A 106 10.32 1.90 11.67
C ARG A 106 9.03 2.07 12.46
N GLU A 107 8.31 3.16 12.23
CA GLU A 107 7.02 3.42 12.86
C GLU A 107 5.88 2.62 12.20
N VAL A 108 5.89 2.52 10.87
CA VAL A 108 4.80 1.87 10.11
C VAL A 108 4.94 0.35 10.05
N MET A 109 6.17 -0.18 9.91
CA MET A 109 6.41 -1.62 9.68
C MET A 109 5.80 -2.52 10.76
N PRO A 110 5.91 -2.24 12.07
CA PRO A 110 5.28 -3.06 13.13
C PRO A 110 3.76 -3.17 13.00
N GLY A 111 3.09 -2.17 12.42
CA GLY A 111 1.64 -2.17 12.20
C GLY A 111 1.17 -3.04 11.02
N LEU A 112 2.07 -3.45 10.12
CA LEU A 112 1.72 -4.19 8.91
C LEU A 112 1.44 -5.66 9.19
N ARG A 113 0.49 -6.27 8.46
CA ARG A 113 0.07 -7.68 8.68
C ARG A 113 1.22 -8.69 8.68
N ARG A 114 2.27 -8.47 7.89
CA ARG A 114 3.43 -9.36 7.83
C ARG A 114 4.28 -9.34 9.10
N TRP A 115 4.41 -8.17 9.72
CA TRP A 115 5.34 -7.93 10.83
C TRP A 115 4.65 -7.80 12.17
N ARG A 116 3.32 -7.80 12.18
CA ARG A 116 2.50 -7.78 13.38
C ARG A 116 2.69 -9.08 14.15
N GLU A 117 3.69 -9.10 15.01
CA GLU A 117 3.94 -10.17 15.95
C GLU A 117 3.13 -9.88 17.22
N GLY A 118 1.85 -10.25 17.22
CA GLY A 118 1.04 -10.36 18.44
C GLY A 118 0.95 -9.15 19.38
N THR A 119 1.20 -7.92 18.94
CA THR A 119 1.00 -6.73 19.77
C THR A 119 -0.47 -6.36 19.84
N VAL A 120 -1.14 -6.97 20.83
CA VAL A 120 -2.39 -6.49 21.40
C VAL A 120 -2.07 -5.19 22.16
N GLU A 121 -1.96 -4.05 21.48
CA GLU A 121 -1.79 -2.76 22.16
C GLU A 121 -3.17 -2.16 22.46
N ASN A 122 -3.68 -2.45 23.66
CA ASN A 122 -4.36 -1.40 24.41
C ASN A 122 -3.30 -0.36 24.75
N GLY A 123 -3.31 0.76 24.02
CA GLY A 123 -2.87 2.09 24.43
C GLY A 123 -1.53 2.25 25.16
N LEU A 124 -0.66 3.04 24.52
CA LEU A 124 0.33 3.95 25.12
C LEU A 124 1.64 3.32 25.63
N GLU A 125 2.73 3.94 25.16
CA GLU A 125 4.10 3.93 25.69
C GLU A 125 4.97 2.68 25.48
N GLY A 126 6.08 2.86 24.74
CA GLY A 126 7.25 2.02 24.98
C GLY A 126 8.23 1.86 23.84
N ALA A 127 8.87 2.95 23.40
CA ALA A 127 10.19 2.82 22.80
C ALA A 127 11.17 2.25 23.86
N SER A 128 11.57 0.99 23.72
CA SER A 128 12.73 0.45 24.43
C SER A 128 13.37 -0.68 23.63
N TYR A 129 14.24 -0.31 22.69
CA TYR A 129 15.24 -1.23 22.17
C TYR A 129 16.30 -1.41 23.27
N ARG A 130 16.37 -2.58 23.90
CA ARG A 130 17.51 -2.95 24.75
C ARG A 130 18.59 -3.60 23.89
N VAL A 131 19.66 -2.86 23.61
CA VAL A 131 20.92 -3.43 23.12
C VAL A 131 21.54 -4.23 24.28
N GLY A 132 21.41 -5.56 24.22
CA GLY A 132 22.11 -6.49 25.11
C GLY A 132 23.54 -6.69 24.64
N ARG A 133 24.46 -6.01 25.32
CA ARG A 133 25.92 -6.24 25.27
C ARG A 133 26.23 -7.53 26.04
N ALA A 134 26.98 -8.44 25.44
CA ALA A 134 27.75 -9.48 26.13
C ALA A 134 29.15 -9.52 25.49
#